data_AF-A0AAN9HEQ0-F1
#
_entry.id   AF-A0AAN9HEQ0-F1
#
_cell.length_a   1.000
_cell.length_b   1.000
_cell.length_c   1.000
_cell.angle_alpha   90.00
_cell.angle_beta   90.00
_cell.angle_gamma   90.00
#
_symmetry.space_group_name_H-M   'P 1'
#
loop_
_entity.id
_entity.type
_entity.pdbx_description
1 polymer ?
#
loop_
_entity_poly.entity_id
_entity_poly.type
_entity_poly.pdbx_seq_one_letter_code
_entity_poly.pdbx_strand_id
1 'polypeptide(L)'
;MSCANQGDAAKFLKSFLEEFPNPLGTEDQLPVSPLSRKVSLQEVKGESLDLGLRLLSDRNAPSWLGAAMCNAAVTELLKDDLSPHYCPKDPEQQPEDEQGVVLLQSEPLQRLFINKLREVCVAWQKQLPSPGSSSSLTHSCSVHAIRNTRRKMEDRHMILKEFNQLLGLKDGVDREYYAVFDGHGGVDAATYAATHLHIILSQQEALKSHAATAFKSSFTLTDDMFKIKAKRERLRSGSTGVAVLLTPDRLTVSWLGDSQTMLVRQGEPVTLMDPHKPEREDEKKRIEDLGGCIAFMGCWRVNGTYAVSRAIGDFDQKPYVSNEADSSSVQLNGDEDYVLLACDGFFDVVRPGDVPGLVLEALREGRGSGDDVAQSLVAQAKAAGSSDNITVLLVFLKEPQQLLTHETSSRTGEGGATAAATVI
;
A
#
# COMPACT_ATOMS: atom_id res chain seq x y z
N MET A 1 -3.08 -11.24 -23.05
CA MET A 1 -2.12 -10.15 -23.37
C MET A 1 -2.26 -9.80 -24.84
N SER A 2 -2.39 -8.51 -25.21
CA SER A 2 -2.53 -8.07 -26.60
C SER A 2 -1.18 -8.11 -27.36
N CYS A 3 -1.20 -8.14 -28.70
CA CYS A 3 0.02 -8.03 -29.51
C CYS A 3 0.80 -6.72 -29.26
N ALA A 4 0.10 -5.63 -28.88
CA ALA A 4 0.73 -4.35 -28.52
C ALA A 4 1.61 -4.50 -27.27
N ASN A 5 1.12 -5.20 -26.24
CA ASN A 5 1.87 -5.42 -25.01
C ASN A 5 3.16 -6.23 -25.23
N GLN A 6 3.18 -7.16 -26.21
CA GLN A 6 4.38 -7.90 -26.57
C GLN A 6 5.41 -7.02 -27.30
N GLY A 7 4.94 -6.14 -28.20
CA GLY A 7 5.80 -5.20 -28.91
C GLY A 7 6.46 -4.20 -27.98
N ASP A 8 5.72 -3.64 -27.03
CA ASP A 8 6.26 -2.68 -26.05
C ASP A 8 7.21 -3.34 -25.06
N ALA A 9 6.93 -4.58 -24.65
CA ALA A 9 7.86 -5.35 -23.85
C ALA A 9 9.19 -5.60 -24.58
N ALA A 10 9.17 -6.03 -25.85
CA ALA A 10 10.38 -6.25 -26.62
C ALA A 10 11.21 -4.96 -26.79
N LYS A 11 10.57 -3.82 -27.02
CA LYS A 11 11.24 -2.51 -27.08
C LYS A 11 11.88 -2.16 -25.73
N PHE A 12 11.15 -2.33 -24.63
CA PHE A 12 11.67 -2.04 -23.29
C PHE A 12 12.89 -2.90 -22.97
N LEU A 13 12.81 -4.22 -23.17
CA LEU A 13 13.93 -5.13 -22.91
C LEU A 13 15.18 -4.74 -23.70
N LYS A 14 15.02 -4.33 -24.96
CA LYS A 14 16.13 -3.85 -25.78
C LYS A 14 16.74 -2.57 -25.18
N SER A 15 15.92 -1.57 -24.86
CA SER A 15 16.37 -0.31 -24.27
C SER A 15 17.08 -0.51 -22.93
N PHE A 16 16.59 -1.42 -22.09
CA PHE A 16 17.20 -1.73 -20.81
C PHE A 16 18.61 -2.33 -20.98
N LEU A 17 18.81 -3.21 -21.97
CA LEU A 17 20.14 -3.77 -22.26
C LEU A 17 21.08 -2.79 -22.96
N GLU A 18 20.55 -1.80 -23.68
CA GLU A 18 21.35 -0.70 -24.23
C GLU A 18 21.89 0.21 -23.12
N GLU A 19 21.12 0.42 -22.04
CA GLU A 19 21.56 1.16 -20.86
C GLU A 19 22.49 0.34 -19.94
N PHE A 20 22.21 -0.95 -19.77
CA PHE A 20 23.00 -1.88 -18.96
C PHE A 20 23.70 -2.95 -19.83
N PRO A 21 24.67 -2.55 -20.69
CA PRO A 21 25.30 -3.47 -21.64
C PRO A 21 26.13 -4.55 -20.95
N ASN A 22 26.68 -4.25 -19.77
CA ASN A 22 27.48 -5.16 -18.94
C ASN A 22 26.89 -5.27 -17.53
N PRO A 23 27.16 -6.37 -16.80
CA PRO A 23 26.89 -6.41 -15.36
C PRO A 23 27.61 -5.27 -14.63
N LEU A 24 26.94 -4.67 -13.64
CA LEU A 24 27.51 -3.66 -12.75
C LEU A 24 28.63 -4.29 -11.91
N GLY A 25 29.83 -3.68 -11.98
CA GLY A 25 31.00 -3.99 -11.17
C GLY A 25 31.01 -3.26 -9.83
N THR A 26 31.94 -3.60 -8.94
CA THR A 26 31.97 -3.11 -7.55
C THR A 26 32.04 -1.59 -7.41
N GLU A 27 32.70 -0.92 -8.35
CA GLU A 27 32.88 0.54 -8.36
C GLU A 27 31.73 1.28 -9.07
N ASP A 28 30.82 0.57 -9.75
CA ASP A 28 29.73 1.19 -10.48
C ASP A 28 28.65 1.68 -9.52
N GLN A 29 28.24 2.94 -9.68
CA GLN A 29 27.17 3.52 -8.88
C GLN A 29 25.83 2.85 -9.18
N LEU A 30 25.01 2.68 -8.13
CA LEU A 30 23.65 2.19 -8.33
C LEU A 30 22.79 3.25 -9.03
N PRO A 31 22.03 2.88 -10.08
CA PRO A 31 21.11 3.79 -10.76
C PRO A 31 19.96 4.28 -9.85
N VAL A 32 19.70 3.56 -8.77
CA VAL A 32 18.66 3.86 -7.79
C VAL A 32 19.22 3.59 -6.39
N SER A 33 19.05 4.54 -5.47
CA SER A 33 19.50 4.37 -4.10
C SER A 33 18.69 3.29 -3.36
N PRO A 34 19.36 2.40 -2.60
CA PRO A 34 18.69 1.50 -1.66
C PRO A 34 17.92 2.26 -0.58
N LEU A 35 16.87 1.65 -0.04
CA LEU A 35 16.09 2.23 1.07
C LEU A 35 16.91 2.25 2.37
N SER A 36 17.57 1.13 2.68
CA SER A 36 18.43 1.00 3.86
C SER A 36 19.89 0.87 3.47
N ARG A 37 20.80 1.22 4.39
CA ARG A 37 22.25 0.94 4.25
C ARG A 37 22.59 -0.53 4.50
N LYS A 38 21.81 -1.18 5.35
CA LYS A 38 21.93 -2.59 5.73
C LYS A 38 20.55 -3.23 5.76
N VAL A 39 20.48 -4.50 5.38
CA VAL A 39 19.25 -5.31 5.42
C VAL A 39 19.47 -6.63 6.13
N SER A 40 18.46 -7.15 6.80
CA SER A 40 18.42 -8.55 7.24
C SER A 40 18.03 -9.47 6.09
N LEU A 41 18.24 -10.78 6.24
CA LEU A 41 17.78 -11.78 5.26
C LEU A 41 16.27 -11.71 5.00
N GLN A 42 15.47 -11.37 6.02
CA GLN A 42 14.01 -11.22 5.88
C GLN A 42 13.63 -9.95 5.10
N GLU A 43 14.50 -8.95 5.08
CA GLU A 43 14.29 -7.66 4.41
C GLU A 43 14.71 -7.70 2.92
N VAL A 44 15.61 -8.62 2.53
CA VAL A 44 16.18 -8.70 1.17
C VAL A 44 15.10 -8.70 0.08
N LYS A 45 14.09 -9.57 0.21
CA LYS A 45 13.05 -9.69 -0.83
C LYS A 45 12.29 -8.36 -1.00
N GLY A 46 11.95 -7.69 0.10
CA GLY A 46 11.20 -6.44 0.04
C GLY A 46 11.99 -5.28 -0.52
N GLU A 47 13.21 -5.06 -0.02
CA GLU A 47 14.02 -3.95 -0.50
C GLU A 47 14.47 -4.14 -1.96
N SER A 48 14.71 -5.38 -2.41
CA SER A 48 15.01 -5.64 -3.82
C SER A 48 13.81 -5.46 -4.74
N LEU A 49 12.61 -5.92 -4.34
CA LEU A 49 11.40 -5.68 -5.13
C LEU A 49 11.07 -4.19 -5.24
N ASP A 50 11.17 -3.44 -4.14
CA ASP A 50 10.98 -1.98 -4.14
C ASP A 50 11.98 -1.29 -5.08
N LEU A 51 13.28 -1.59 -4.95
CA LEU A 51 14.31 -0.99 -5.80
C LEU A 51 14.10 -1.33 -7.29
N GLY A 52 13.74 -2.58 -7.59
CA GLY A 52 13.48 -3.03 -8.95
C GLY A 52 12.27 -2.33 -9.56
N LEU A 53 11.16 -2.22 -8.80
CA LEU A 53 9.97 -1.52 -9.27
C LEU A 53 10.23 -0.04 -9.54
N ARG A 54 10.94 0.67 -8.65
CA ARG A 54 11.33 2.06 -8.89
C ARG A 54 12.23 2.19 -10.12
N LEU A 55 13.26 1.36 -10.22
CA LEU A 55 14.19 1.34 -11.36
C LEU A 55 13.46 1.17 -12.71
N LEU A 56 12.54 0.20 -12.78
CA LEU A 56 11.84 -0.16 -14.00
C LEU A 56 10.73 0.84 -14.32
N SER A 57 10.01 1.34 -13.30
CA SER A 57 9.00 2.39 -13.46
C SER A 57 9.59 3.70 -13.98
N ASP A 58 10.74 4.13 -13.44
CA ASP A 58 11.46 5.32 -13.91
C ASP A 58 11.90 5.22 -15.38
N ARG A 59 11.96 3.99 -15.92
CA ARG A 59 12.27 3.68 -17.33
C ARG A 59 11.03 3.35 -18.16
N ASN A 60 9.84 3.60 -17.63
CA ASN A 60 8.56 3.33 -18.29
C ASN A 60 8.37 1.86 -18.68
N ALA A 61 8.84 0.93 -17.84
CA ALA A 61 8.51 -0.48 -18.03
C ALA A 61 7.00 -0.68 -17.99
N PRO A 62 6.41 -1.48 -18.91
CA PRO A 62 5.04 -1.95 -18.73
C PRO A 62 4.90 -2.62 -17.36
N SER A 63 3.88 -2.25 -16.58
CA SER A 63 3.73 -2.67 -15.18
C SER A 63 3.86 -4.18 -14.97
N TRP A 64 3.17 -4.96 -15.81
CA TRP A 64 3.25 -6.42 -15.81
C TRP A 64 4.66 -6.95 -16.08
N LEU A 65 5.40 -6.31 -16.98
CA LEU A 65 6.75 -6.73 -17.33
C LEU A 65 7.70 -6.42 -16.18
N GLY A 66 7.57 -5.21 -15.60
CA GLY A 66 8.33 -4.81 -14.42
C GLY A 66 8.13 -5.77 -13.25
N ALA A 67 6.87 -6.09 -12.92
CA ALA A 67 6.53 -7.05 -11.88
C ALA A 67 7.11 -8.44 -12.15
N ALA A 68 6.99 -8.94 -13.38
CA ALA A 68 7.52 -10.24 -13.78
C ALA A 68 9.05 -10.28 -13.70
N MET A 69 9.73 -9.25 -14.21
CA MET A 69 11.19 -9.14 -14.18
C MET A 69 11.72 -9.11 -12.74
N CYS A 70 11.12 -8.29 -11.88
CA CYS A 70 11.46 -8.22 -10.46
C CYS A 70 11.28 -9.56 -9.76
N ASN A 71 10.17 -10.25 -10.00
CA ASN A 71 9.93 -11.57 -9.43
C ASN A 71 10.99 -12.60 -9.86
N ALA A 72 11.30 -12.66 -11.15
CA ALA A 72 12.29 -13.58 -11.69
C ALA A 72 13.69 -13.28 -11.13
N ALA A 73 14.08 -12.01 -11.11
CA ALA A 73 15.39 -11.58 -10.62
C ALA A 73 15.56 -11.83 -9.10
N VAL A 74 14.55 -11.50 -8.28
CA VAL A 74 14.64 -11.73 -6.83
C VAL A 74 14.63 -13.23 -6.52
N THR A 75 13.93 -14.04 -7.33
CA THR A 75 13.93 -15.50 -7.18
C THR A 75 15.31 -16.10 -7.43
N GLU A 76 16.04 -15.62 -8.43
CA GLU A 76 17.43 -16.04 -8.66
C GLU A 76 18.38 -15.48 -7.61
N LEU A 77 18.22 -14.21 -7.20
CA LEU A 77 19.01 -13.61 -6.11
C LEU A 77 18.93 -14.44 -4.83
N LEU A 78 17.73 -14.88 -4.44
CA LEU A 78 17.52 -15.64 -3.20
C LEU A 78 18.06 -17.08 -3.25
N LYS A 79 18.52 -17.55 -4.42
CA LYS A 79 19.22 -18.84 -4.56
C LYS A 79 20.74 -18.70 -4.45
N ASP A 80 21.28 -17.50 -4.64
CA ASP A 80 22.72 -17.25 -4.55
C ASP A 80 23.22 -17.35 -3.10
N ASP A 81 24.52 -17.63 -2.93
CA ASP A 81 25.17 -17.44 -1.63
C ASP A 81 25.37 -15.95 -1.36
N LEU A 82 24.61 -15.41 -0.40
CA LEU A 82 24.67 -14.01 -0.02
C LEU A 82 25.74 -13.73 1.05
N SER A 83 26.46 -14.74 1.53
CA SER A 83 27.53 -14.60 2.53
C SER A 83 28.63 -13.58 2.18
N PRO A 84 29.01 -13.37 0.90
CA PRO A 84 29.99 -12.34 0.53
C PRO A 84 29.50 -10.91 0.80
N HIS A 85 28.20 -10.70 0.99
CA HIS A 85 27.59 -9.40 1.25
C HIS A 85 27.32 -9.15 2.73
N TYR A 86 27.68 -10.08 3.61
CA TYR A 86 27.46 -9.93 5.04
C TYR A 86 28.26 -8.74 5.59
N CYS A 87 27.61 -7.95 6.43
CA CYS A 87 28.29 -6.92 7.19
C CYS A 87 29.37 -7.57 8.07
N PRO A 88 30.56 -6.95 8.20
CA PRO A 88 31.53 -7.36 9.19
C PRO A 88 30.87 -7.44 10.57
N LYS A 89 31.09 -8.54 11.28
CA LYS A 89 30.66 -8.65 12.69
C LYS A 89 31.56 -7.73 13.50
N ASP A 90 30.99 -6.65 14.05
CA ASP A 90 31.69 -5.83 15.03
C ASP A 90 31.36 -6.37 16.43
N PRO A 91 32.31 -7.07 17.10
CA PRO A 91 32.07 -7.66 18.41
C PRO A 91 31.81 -6.64 19.51
N GLU A 92 32.10 -5.34 19.31
CA GLU A 92 31.91 -4.29 20.31
C GLU A 92 30.57 -3.54 20.18
N GLN A 93 29.81 -3.77 19.10
CA GLN A 93 28.57 -3.02 18.80
C GLN A 93 27.29 -3.85 18.80
N GLN A 94 27.33 -5.14 19.14
CA GLN A 94 26.12 -5.95 19.23
C GLN A 94 25.56 -5.93 20.67
N PRO A 95 24.44 -5.23 20.94
CA PRO A 95 23.71 -5.43 22.18
C PRO A 95 23.39 -6.92 22.36
N GLU A 96 23.41 -7.40 23.61
CA GLU A 96 23.26 -8.83 23.95
C GLU A 96 22.01 -9.49 23.34
N ASP A 97 20.99 -8.71 23.01
CA ASP A 97 19.73 -9.16 22.40
C ASP A 97 19.76 -9.27 20.85
N GLU A 98 20.87 -8.93 20.19
CA GLU A 98 21.05 -9.02 18.72
C GLU A 98 21.77 -10.30 18.28
N GLN A 99 21.92 -11.26 19.18
CA GLN A 99 22.51 -12.58 18.89
C GLN A 99 21.69 -13.31 17.83
N GLY A 100 22.17 -13.26 16.58
CA GLY A 100 21.70 -14.13 15.48
C GLY A 100 21.15 -13.43 14.23
N VAL A 101 20.98 -12.11 14.21
CA VAL A 101 20.51 -11.41 13.00
C VAL A 101 21.68 -11.17 12.04
N VAL A 102 21.65 -11.87 10.90
CA VAL A 102 22.61 -11.66 9.82
C VAL A 102 22.22 -10.41 9.04
N LEU A 103 23.12 -9.43 8.97
CA LEU A 103 22.95 -8.20 8.21
C LEU A 103 23.82 -8.25 6.95
N LEU A 104 23.27 -7.75 5.85
CA LEU A 104 23.93 -7.61 4.56
C LEU A 104 24.10 -6.13 4.22
N GLN A 105 25.19 -5.80 3.53
CA GLN A 105 25.39 -4.46 2.97
C GLN A 105 24.44 -4.28 1.79
N SER A 106 23.58 -3.26 1.84
CA SER A 106 22.54 -3.09 0.83
C SER A 106 23.09 -2.77 -0.55
N GLU A 107 24.10 -1.90 -0.64
CA GLU A 107 24.62 -1.46 -1.93
C GLU A 107 25.15 -2.62 -2.82
N PRO A 108 26.09 -3.47 -2.36
CA PRO A 108 26.56 -4.59 -3.18
C PRO A 108 25.47 -5.64 -3.43
N LEU A 109 24.55 -5.85 -2.49
CA LEU A 109 23.42 -6.76 -2.67
C LEU A 109 22.46 -6.26 -3.77
N GLN A 110 22.11 -4.97 -3.76
CA GLN A 110 21.22 -4.40 -4.77
C GLN A 110 21.91 -4.30 -6.13
N ARG A 111 23.24 -4.17 -6.16
CA ARG A 111 24.01 -4.32 -7.40
C ARG A 111 23.88 -5.72 -7.99
N LEU A 112 24.02 -6.75 -7.16
CA LEU A 112 23.79 -8.14 -7.57
C LEU A 112 22.36 -8.34 -8.08
N PHE A 113 21.36 -7.78 -7.40
CA PHE A 113 19.97 -7.84 -7.85
C PHE A 113 19.75 -7.19 -9.23
N ILE A 114 20.33 -6.01 -9.50
CA ILE A 114 20.25 -5.38 -10.82
C ILE A 114 20.92 -6.25 -11.89
N ASN A 115 22.02 -6.92 -11.56
CA ASN A 115 22.64 -7.88 -12.46
C ASN A 115 21.70 -9.06 -12.77
N LYS A 116 20.93 -9.56 -11.77
CA LYS A 116 19.87 -10.55 -12.00
C LYS A 116 18.75 -10.01 -12.89
N LEU A 117 18.32 -8.76 -12.73
CA LEU A 117 17.36 -8.11 -13.63
C LEU A 117 17.87 -8.08 -15.08
N ARG A 118 19.15 -7.74 -15.27
CA ARG A 118 19.79 -7.76 -16.58
C ARG A 118 19.83 -9.17 -17.18
N GLU A 119 20.19 -10.18 -16.39
CA GLU A 119 20.19 -11.59 -16.83
C GLU A 119 18.81 -12.05 -17.31
N VAL A 120 17.76 -11.73 -16.54
CA VAL A 120 16.36 -11.96 -16.91
C VAL A 120 16.04 -11.26 -18.23
N CYS A 121 16.45 -10.01 -18.38
CA CYS A 121 16.24 -9.23 -19.60
C CYS A 121 16.91 -9.86 -20.84
N VAL A 122 18.15 -10.32 -20.71
CA VAL A 122 18.88 -11.04 -21.77
C VAL A 122 18.16 -12.34 -22.16
N ALA A 123 17.69 -13.10 -21.17
CA ALA A 123 16.95 -14.34 -21.43
C ALA A 123 15.64 -14.05 -22.18
N TRP A 124 14.90 -13.02 -21.75
CA TRP A 124 13.57 -12.71 -22.28
C TRP A 124 13.58 -11.99 -23.62
N GLN A 125 14.70 -11.37 -24.01
CA GLN A 125 14.88 -10.86 -25.36
C GLN A 125 14.88 -11.98 -26.40
N LYS A 126 15.38 -13.18 -26.05
CA LYS A 126 15.37 -14.35 -26.93
C LYS A 126 13.98 -14.98 -26.98
N GLN A 127 13.33 -15.08 -25.82
CA GLN A 127 12.01 -15.67 -25.67
C GLN A 127 11.30 -15.04 -24.48
N LEU A 128 10.30 -14.20 -24.76
CA LEU A 128 9.42 -13.67 -23.72
C LEU A 128 8.73 -14.83 -22.98
N PRO A 129 8.52 -14.71 -21.65
CA PRO A 129 7.75 -15.69 -20.92
C PRO A 129 6.35 -15.81 -21.56
N SER A 130 5.84 -17.04 -21.63
CA SER A 130 4.46 -17.26 -22.04
C SER A 130 3.57 -16.42 -21.14
N PRO A 131 2.61 -15.66 -21.68
CA PRO A 131 1.76 -14.83 -20.85
C PRO A 131 1.09 -15.73 -19.83
N GLY A 132 1.27 -15.43 -18.54
CA GLY A 132 0.33 -15.89 -17.53
C GLY A 132 -1.08 -15.51 -17.98
N SER A 133 -2.11 -16.20 -17.48
CA SER A 133 -3.49 -15.75 -17.69
C SER A 133 -3.54 -14.25 -17.42
N SER A 134 -3.98 -13.46 -18.41
CA SER A 134 -4.16 -12.03 -18.19
C SER A 134 -5.12 -11.87 -17.03
N SER A 135 -4.72 -11.11 -16.02
CA SER A 135 -5.58 -10.77 -14.90
C SER A 135 -6.94 -10.31 -15.44
N SER A 136 -8.00 -10.90 -14.90
CA SER A 136 -9.37 -10.46 -15.12
C SER A 136 -9.65 -9.10 -14.47
N LEU A 137 -8.82 -8.70 -13.51
CA LEU A 137 -8.89 -7.40 -12.85
C LEU A 137 -8.12 -6.36 -13.65
N THR A 138 -8.82 -5.27 -14.01
CA THR A 138 -8.27 -4.13 -14.77
C THR A 138 -8.75 -2.81 -14.18
N HIS A 139 -8.80 -2.69 -12.85
CA HIS A 139 -9.35 -1.51 -12.21
C HIS A 139 -8.48 -0.29 -12.49
N SER A 140 -9.08 0.83 -12.85
CA SER A 140 -8.40 2.12 -12.91
C SER A 140 -8.28 2.69 -11.49
N CYS A 141 -7.26 3.51 -11.26
CA CYS A 141 -7.04 4.12 -9.95
C CYS A 141 -6.50 5.53 -10.09
N SER A 142 -6.85 6.39 -9.14
CA SER A 142 -6.31 7.73 -8.98
C SER A 142 -5.67 7.83 -7.62
N VAL A 143 -4.46 8.37 -7.54
CA VAL A 143 -3.77 8.59 -6.27
C VAL A 143 -3.15 9.97 -6.24
N HIS A 144 -3.27 10.66 -5.12
CA HIS A 144 -2.57 11.91 -4.90
C HIS A 144 -2.13 11.98 -3.44
N ALA A 145 -0.84 12.29 -3.25
CA ALA A 145 -0.20 12.32 -1.95
C ALA A 145 0.66 13.58 -1.85
N ILE A 146 0.42 14.41 -0.82
CA ILE A 146 1.15 15.65 -0.62
C ILE A 146 1.59 15.83 0.82
N ARG A 147 2.75 16.47 0.97
CA ARG A 147 3.25 16.92 2.27
C ARG A 147 2.34 17.98 2.93
N ASN A 148 1.67 18.77 2.09
CA ASN A 148 0.90 19.95 2.49
C ASN A 148 1.73 20.89 3.39
N THR A 149 1.23 21.23 4.59
CA THR A 149 1.85 22.18 5.53
C THR A 149 2.87 21.54 6.48
N ARG A 150 2.98 20.21 6.52
CA ARG A 150 3.95 19.51 7.38
C ARG A 150 5.37 19.70 6.88
N ARG A 151 6.35 19.45 7.77
CA ARG A 151 7.79 19.58 7.44
C ARG A 151 8.29 18.43 6.58
N LYS A 152 7.75 17.23 6.79
CA LYS A 152 8.12 15.97 6.11
C LYS A 152 6.87 15.31 5.54
N MET A 153 7.07 14.51 4.50
CA MET A 153 6.06 13.61 3.94
C MET A 153 6.29 12.22 4.52
N GLU A 154 5.55 11.93 5.60
CA GLU A 154 5.66 10.69 6.38
C GLU A 154 4.68 9.62 5.86
N ASP A 155 3.62 10.01 5.14
CA ASP A 155 2.74 9.07 4.45
C ASP A 155 3.45 8.25 3.36
N ARG A 156 2.99 7.02 3.17
CA ARG A 156 3.30 6.13 2.05
C ARG A 156 2.02 5.50 1.51
N HIS A 157 2.05 5.08 0.25
CA HIS A 157 0.96 4.31 -0.35
C HIS A 157 1.51 3.22 -1.26
N MET A 158 0.69 2.21 -1.55
CA MET A 158 1.00 1.11 -2.45
C MET A 158 -0.14 0.89 -3.45
N ILE A 159 0.22 0.70 -4.72
CA ILE A 159 -0.67 0.25 -5.79
C ILE A 159 0.03 -0.93 -6.46
N LEU A 160 -0.51 -2.13 -6.30
CA LEU A 160 0.03 -3.36 -6.85
C LEU A 160 -1.08 -4.11 -7.60
N LYS A 161 -1.34 -3.70 -8.85
CA LYS A 161 -2.30 -4.38 -9.73
C LYS A 161 -1.78 -5.76 -10.15
N GLU A 162 -0.46 -5.88 -10.28
CA GLU A 162 0.21 -7.13 -10.64
C GLU A 162 0.71 -7.89 -9.41
N PHE A 163 -0.06 -7.87 -8.31
CA PHE A 163 0.30 -8.50 -7.03
C PHE A 163 0.74 -9.96 -7.19
N ASN A 164 -0.05 -10.76 -7.91
CA ASN A 164 0.28 -12.16 -8.18
C ASN A 164 1.59 -12.31 -8.96
N GLN A 165 1.78 -11.51 -10.01
CA GLN A 165 2.94 -11.58 -10.89
C GLN A 165 4.22 -11.19 -10.13
N LEU A 166 4.16 -10.11 -9.35
CA LEU A 166 5.26 -9.61 -8.53
C LEU A 166 5.69 -10.62 -7.46
N LEU A 167 4.71 -11.30 -6.84
CA LEU A 167 4.96 -12.19 -5.71
C LEU A 167 5.05 -13.67 -6.10
N GLY A 168 4.81 -13.99 -7.38
CA GLY A 168 4.94 -15.35 -7.93
C GLY A 168 3.78 -16.28 -7.58
N LEU A 169 2.59 -15.74 -7.30
CA LEU A 169 1.41 -16.51 -6.93
C LEU A 169 0.76 -17.14 -8.17
N LYS A 170 0.56 -18.46 -8.14
CA LYS A 170 0.05 -19.27 -9.26
C LYS A 170 -1.17 -20.12 -8.88
N ASP A 171 -1.96 -19.64 -7.93
CA ASP A 171 -3.14 -20.34 -7.40
C ASP A 171 -4.43 -20.07 -8.18
N GLY A 172 -4.35 -19.34 -9.31
CA GLY A 172 -5.48 -19.10 -10.21
C GLY A 172 -6.48 -18.05 -9.74
N VAL A 173 -6.18 -17.34 -8.64
CA VAL A 173 -7.00 -16.24 -8.14
C VAL A 173 -6.28 -14.93 -8.41
N ASP A 174 -6.83 -14.10 -9.30
CA ASP A 174 -6.28 -12.76 -9.54
C ASP A 174 -6.46 -11.88 -8.31
N ARG A 175 -5.43 -11.10 -7.99
CA ARG A 175 -5.45 -10.18 -6.86
C ARG A 175 -4.82 -8.85 -7.23
N GLU A 176 -5.41 -7.79 -6.70
CA GLU A 176 -4.81 -6.46 -6.65
C GLU A 176 -4.69 -6.03 -5.19
N TYR A 177 -3.61 -5.32 -4.86
CA TYR A 177 -3.34 -4.83 -3.51
C TYR A 177 -3.16 -3.32 -3.50
N TYR A 178 -3.82 -2.66 -2.56
CA TYR A 178 -3.77 -1.21 -2.37
C TYR A 178 -3.59 -0.90 -0.89
N ALA A 179 -2.78 0.10 -0.55
CA ALA A 179 -2.62 0.50 0.84
C ALA A 179 -2.24 1.97 1.01
N VAL A 180 -2.60 2.53 2.16
CA VAL A 180 -2.14 3.84 2.66
C VAL A 180 -1.57 3.62 4.06
N PHE A 181 -0.41 4.21 4.32
CA PHE A 181 0.28 4.18 5.61
C PHE A 181 0.58 5.62 6.01
N ASP A 182 -0.03 6.09 7.08
CA ASP A 182 0.26 7.40 7.66
C ASP A 182 1.37 7.23 8.70
N GLY A 183 2.47 7.96 8.54
CA GLY A 183 3.64 7.85 9.40
C GLY A 183 3.70 8.97 10.42
N HIS A 184 4.12 8.65 11.65
CA HIS A 184 4.33 9.66 12.68
C HIS A 184 5.63 9.43 13.45
N GLY A 185 6.22 10.51 13.96
CA GLY A 185 7.50 10.44 14.66
C GLY A 185 8.69 10.06 13.76
N GLY A 186 8.51 10.19 12.44
CA GLY A 186 9.45 9.75 11.41
C GLY A 186 8.74 8.90 10.34
N VAL A 187 9.44 8.63 9.24
CA VAL A 187 8.86 7.97 8.06
C VAL A 187 9.16 6.48 7.96
N ASP A 188 9.99 5.97 8.87
CA ASP A 188 10.58 4.65 8.72
C ASP A 188 9.55 3.52 8.89
N ALA A 189 8.62 3.64 9.85
CA ALA A 189 7.55 2.66 10.03
C ALA A 189 6.63 2.57 8.80
N ALA A 190 6.20 3.71 8.25
CA ALA A 190 5.37 3.76 7.04
C ALA A 190 6.10 3.20 5.83
N THR A 191 7.39 3.53 5.67
CA THR A 191 8.25 3.00 4.60
C THR A 191 8.43 1.50 4.75
N TYR A 192 8.64 1.00 5.97
CA TYR A 192 8.77 -0.42 6.25
C TYR A 192 7.49 -1.20 5.92
N ALA A 193 6.34 -0.69 6.36
CA ALA A 193 5.05 -1.30 6.08
C ALA A 193 4.75 -1.35 4.58
N ALA A 194 4.99 -0.24 3.86
CA ALA A 194 4.84 -0.19 2.40
C ALA A 194 5.75 -1.20 1.68
N THR A 195 6.98 -1.40 2.18
CA THR A 195 7.97 -2.29 1.57
C THR A 195 7.70 -3.76 1.85
N HIS A 196 7.17 -4.12 3.03
CA HIS A 196 7.16 -5.52 3.50
C HIS A 196 5.78 -6.14 3.71
N LEU A 197 4.72 -5.38 4.03
CA LEU A 197 3.43 -5.95 4.44
C LEU A 197 2.81 -6.86 3.36
N HIS A 198 2.79 -6.38 2.11
CA HIS A 198 2.24 -7.11 0.96
C HIS A 198 3.01 -8.40 0.64
N ILE A 199 4.30 -8.44 0.94
CA ILE A 199 5.16 -9.60 0.75
C ILE A 199 4.86 -10.65 1.81
N ILE A 200 4.81 -10.21 3.07
CA ILE A 200 4.47 -11.08 4.20
C ILE A 200 3.06 -11.67 4.01
N LEU A 201 2.12 -10.86 3.52
CA LEU A 201 0.77 -11.31 3.16
C LEU A 201 0.80 -12.43 2.12
N SER A 202 1.58 -12.30 1.05
CA SER A 202 1.69 -13.33 0.01
C SER A 202 2.27 -14.66 0.48
N GLN A 203 2.98 -14.64 1.60
CA GLN A 203 3.61 -15.82 2.20
C GLN A 203 2.68 -16.53 3.21
N GLN A 204 1.57 -15.91 3.61
CA GLN A 204 0.62 -16.53 4.52
C GLN A 204 -0.14 -17.65 3.82
N GLU A 205 -0.11 -18.86 4.37
CA GLU A 205 -0.92 -19.98 3.86
C GLU A 205 -2.41 -19.65 3.89
N ALA A 206 -2.84 -18.92 4.92
CA ALA A 206 -4.21 -18.46 5.09
C ALA A 206 -4.70 -17.55 3.95
N LEU A 207 -3.82 -16.92 3.17
CA LEU A 207 -4.23 -16.01 2.07
C LEU A 207 -5.14 -16.72 1.04
N LYS A 208 -4.96 -18.03 0.86
CA LYS A 208 -5.73 -18.83 -0.10
C LYS A 208 -7.19 -19.06 0.30
N SER A 209 -7.53 -18.92 1.58
CA SER A 209 -8.84 -19.32 2.11
C SER A 209 -9.46 -18.31 3.09
N HIS A 210 -8.63 -17.60 3.85
CA HIS A 210 -9.00 -16.69 4.92
C HIS A 210 -8.12 -15.43 4.86
N ALA A 211 -8.33 -14.60 3.83
CA ALA A 211 -7.56 -13.38 3.60
C ALA A 211 -7.54 -12.45 4.83
N ALA A 212 -8.66 -12.34 5.55
CA ALA A 212 -8.73 -11.54 6.79
C ALA A 212 -7.75 -12.04 7.88
N THR A 213 -7.69 -13.36 8.09
CA THR A 213 -6.71 -13.96 9.02
C THR A 213 -5.28 -13.75 8.54
N ALA A 214 -5.03 -13.95 7.25
CA ALA A 214 -3.72 -13.70 6.64
C ALA A 214 -3.26 -12.26 6.85
N PHE A 215 -4.15 -11.28 6.68
CA PHE A 215 -3.85 -9.87 6.94
C PHE A 215 -3.48 -9.61 8.39
N LYS A 216 -4.30 -10.07 9.34
CA LYS A 216 -4.03 -9.89 10.77
C LYS A 216 -2.65 -10.41 11.16
N SER A 217 -2.34 -11.65 10.75
CA SER A 217 -1.01 -12.23 10.95
C SER A 217 0.10 -11.43 10.27
N SER A 218 -0.16 -10.88 9.08
CA SER A 218 0.83 -10.09 8.33
C SER A 218 1.15 -8.76 9.00
N PHE A 219 0.16 -8.07 9.57
CA PHE A 219 0.39 -6.84 10.34
C PHE A 219 1.24 -7.11 11.57
N THR A 220 0.90 -8.14 12.36
CA THR A 220 1.69 -8.53 13.54
C THR A 220 3.14 -8.88 13.15
N LEU A 221 3.34 -9.71 12.12
CA LEU A 221 4.68 -10.07 11.65
C LEU A 221 5.46 -8.88 11.09
N THR A 222 4.79 -7.94 10.42
CA THR A 222 5.42 -6.70 9.93
C THR A 222 5.92 -5.86 11.10
N ASP A 223 5.13 -5.73 12.17
CA ASP A 223 5.52 -5.01 13.39
C ASP A 223 6.67 -5.70 14.12
N ASP A 224 6.65 -7.04 14.23
CA ASP A 224 7.74 -7.82 14.83
C ASP A 224 9.05 -7.67 14.06
N MET A 225 9.00 -7.72 12.72
CA MET A 225 10.16 -7.49 11.87
C MET A 225 10.65 -6.04 11.99
N PHE A 226 9.74 -5.06 12.02
CA PHE A 226 10.09 -3.65 12.20
C PHE A 226 10.71 -3.39 13.57
N LYS A 227 10.30 -4.09 14.63
CA LYS A 227 10.89 -3.99 15.98
C LYS A 227 12.39 -4.29 15.98
N ILE A 228 12.79 -5.32 15.23
CA ILE A 228 14.20 -5.70 15.07
C ILE A 228 14.96 -4.56 14.38
N LYS A 229 14.44 -4.04 13.26
CA LYS A 229 15.05 -2.91 12.54
C LYS A 229 15.10 -1.64 13.39
N ALA A 230 14.01 -1.30 14.06
CA ALA A 230 13.89 -0.10 14.88
C ALA A 230 14.87 -0.12 16.05
N LYS A 231 15.07 -1.27 16.70
CA LYS A 231 16.10 -1.41 17.73
C LYS A 231 17.51 -1.20 17.14
N ARG A 232 17.83 -1.92 16.05
CA ARG A 232 19.11 -1.85 15.33
C ARG A 232 19.47 -0.42 14.91
N GLU A 233 18.48 0.34 14.44
CA GLU A 233 18.66 1.67 13.85
C GLU A 233 18.21 2.82 14.78
N ARG A 234 17.79 2.49 16.01
CA ARG A 234 17.28 3.43 17.03
C ARG A 234 16.11 4.28 16.54
N LEU A 235 15.22 3.66 15.77
CA LEU A 235 14.02 4.30 15.22
C LEU A 235 12.91 4.33 16.29
N ARG A 236 12.08 5.36 16.22
CA ARG A 236 10.94 5.59 17.12
C ARG A 236 9.66 5.95 16.39
N SER A 237 9.68 5.87 15.05
CA SER A 237 8.51 6.16 14.26
C SER A 237 7.45 5.07 14.44
N GLY A 238 6.21 5.48 14.28
CA GLY A 238 5.06 4.60 14.15
C GLY A 238 4.33 4.88 12.85
N SER A 239 3.41 4.00 12.50
CA SER A 239 2.56 4.20 11.34
C SER A 239 1.23 3.50 11.49
N THR A 240 0.19 4.18 11.03
CA THR A 240 -1.08 3.54 10.71
C THR A 240 -0.94 2.76 9.40
N GLY A 241 -1.91 1.91 9.11
CA GLY A 241 -1.98 1.23 7.83
C GLY A 241 -3.40 0.79 7.55
N VAL A 242 -3.91 1.12 6.38
CA VAL A 242 -5.11 0.51 5.81
C VAL A 242 -4.75 -0.13 4.48
N ALA A 243 -5.08 -1.41 4.35
CA ALA A 243 -4.76 -2.21 3.18
C ALA A 243 -6.02 -2.92 2.65
N VAL A 244 -6.14 -2.97 1.33
CA VAL A 244 -7.22 -3.60 0.57
C VAL A 244 -6.62 -4.65 -0.35
N LEU A 245 -7.19 -5.85 -0.30
CA LEU A 245 -6.97 -6.91 -1.28
C LEU A 245 -8.26 -7.13 -2.06
N LEU A 246 -8.21 -6.92 -3.38
CA LEU A 246 -9.32 -7.21 -4.28
C LEU A 246 -9.09 -8.55 -4.97
N THR A 247 -10.12 -9.38 -4.98
CA THR A 247 -10.27 -10.54 -5.87
C THR A 247 -11.51 -10.32 -6.75
N PRO A 248 -11.74 -11.13 -7.80
CA PRO A 248 -12.90 -10.95 -8.67
C PRO A 248 -14.26 -10.94 -7.96
N ASP A 249 -14.37 -11.59 -6.79
CA ASP A 249 -15.62 -11.78 -6.06
C ASP A 249 -15.61 -11.20 -4.64
N ARG A 250 -14.50 -10.60 -4.19
CA ARG A 250 -14.34 -10.19 -2.79
C ARG A 250 -13.42 -8.99 -2.64
N LEU A 251 -13.78 -8.12 -1.70
CA LEU A 251 -12.94 -7.07 -1.18
C LEU A 251 -12.63 -7.38 0.28
N THR A 252 -11.35 -7.53 0.62
CA THR A 252 -10.88 -7.70 2.00
C THR A 252 -10.12 -6.45 2.42
N VAL A 253 -10.54 -5.84 3.54
CA VAL A 253 -9.86 -4.71 4.18
C VAL A 253 -9.17 -5.21 5.45
N SER A 254 -7.98 -4.70 5.74
CA SER A 254 -7.43 -4.75 7.08
C SER A 254 -6.77 -3.43 7.44
N TRP A 255 -6.96 -3.01 8.69
CA TRP A 255 -6.49 -1.71 9.14
C TRP A 255 -5.96 -1.74 10.56
N LEU A 256 -5.11 -0.77 10.84
CA LEU A 256 -4.39 -0.56 12.08
C LEU A 256 -4.17 0.96 12.18
N GLY A 257 -4.68 1.61 13.24
CA GLY A 257 -4.74 3.07 13.31
C GLY A 257 -6.01 3.68 12.69
N ASP A 258 -5.94 4.95 12.32
CA ASP A 258 -7.07 5.81 11.93
C ASP A 258 -7.07 6.29 10.47
N SER A 259 -6.09 5.86 9.66
CA SER A 259 -6.29 5.81 8.20
C SER A 259 -7.51 4.95 7.87
N GLN A 260 -8.33 5.38 6.92
CA GLN A 260 -9.63 4.78 6.66
C GLN A 260 -9.78 4.31 5.22
N THR A 261 -10.70 3.37 5.03
CA THR A 261 -11.22 3.02 3.71
C THR A 261 -12.74 3.08 3.68
N MET A 262 -13.27 3.42 2.51
CA MET A 262 -14.70 3.52 2.26
C MET A 262 -15.01 2.87 0.91
N LEU A 263 -15.91 1.89 0.93
CA LEU A 263 -16.53 1.36 -0.28
C LEU A 263 -17.76 2.20 -0.60
N VAL A 264 -17.96 2.55 -1.87
CA VAL A 264 -19.19 3.17 -2.34
C VAL A 264 -19.90 2.20 -3.26
N ARG A 265 -21.19 2.01 -3.02
CA ARG A 265 -22.07 1.13 -3.79
C ARG A 265 -23.29 1.94 -4.20
N GLN A 266 -23.46 2.11 -5.51
CA GLN A 266 -24.57 2.85 -6.11
C GLN A 266 -24.73 4.27 -5.53
N GLY A 267 -23.62 4.98 -5.34
CA GLY A 267 -23.56 6.32 -4.79
C GLY A 267 -23.61 6.41 -3.26
N GLU A 268 -23.84 5.30 -2.55
CA GLU A 268 -23.95 5.29 -1.10
C GLU A 268 -22.69 4.72 -0.42
N PRO A 269 -22.15 5.39 0.61
CA PRO A 269 -21.05 4.87 1.43
C PRO A 269 -21.44 3.60 2.20
N VAL A 270 -20.56 2.60 2.20
CA VAL A 270 -20.68 1.38 2.97
C VAL A 270 -19.62 1.35 4.08
N THR A 271 -20.06 1.24 5.33
CA THR A 271 -19.16 1.10 6.48
C THR A 271 -18.46 -0.25 6.45
N LEU A 272 -17.16 -0.26 6.18
CA LEU A 272 -16.33 -1.47 6.17
C LEU A 272 -15.47 -1.66 7.43
N MET A 273 -15.20 -0.55 8.12
CA MET A 273 -14.26 -0.48 9.22
C MET A 273 -14.67 0.59 10.22
N ASP A 274 -14.11 0.50 11.43
CA ASP A 274 -14.19 1.54 12.46
C ASP A 274 -12.75 1.94 12.84
N PRO A 275 -12.32 3.20 12.62
CA PRO A 275 -10.97 3.65 12.90
C PRO A 275 -10.53 3.40 14.35
N HIS A 276 -9.24 3.08 14.55
CA HIS A 276 -8.69 2.80 15.88
C HIS A 276 -8.35 4.08 16.66
N LYS A 277 -9.39 4.81 17.08
CA LYS A 277 -9.23 6.04 17.87
C LYS A 277 -9.17 5.76 19.39
N PRO A 278 -8.34 6.50 20.16
CA PRO A 278 -8.21 6.29 21.61
C PRO A 278 -9.52 6.39 22.40
N GLU A 279 -10.48 7.17 21.93
CA GLU A 279 -11.81 7.35 22.53
C GLU A 279 -12.85 6.29 22.13
N ARG A 280 -12.52 5.38 21.21
CA ARG A 280 -13.39 4.26 20.87
C ARG A 280 -13.54 3.36 22.10
N GLU A 281 -14.77 3.01 22.46
CA GLU A 281 -15.08 2.46 23.79
C GLU A 281 -14.31 1.17 24.11
N ASP A 282 -14.17 0.27 23.14
CA ASP A 282 -13.40 -0.97 23.28
C ASP A 282 -11.88 -0.71 23.39
N GLU A 283 -11.33 0.23 22.61
CA GLU A 283 -9.92 0.61 22.67
C GLU A 283 -9.57 1.31 23.97
N LYS A 284 -10.40 2.26 24.40
CA LYS A 284 -10.28 2.93 25.69
C LYS A 284 -10.27 1.92 26.82
N LYS A 285 -11.25 1.02 26.83
CA LYS A 285 -11.35 -0.05 27.84
C LYS A 285 -10.11 -0.95 27.82
N ARG A 286 -9.67 -1.40 26.64
CA ARG A 286 -8.45 -2.23 26.49
C ARG A 286 -7.23 -1.52 27.07
N ILE A 287 -7.06 -0.23 26.81
CA ILE A 287 -5.93 0.56 27.29
C ILE A 287 -5.98 0.76 28.81
N GLU A 288 -7.14 1.08 29.37
CA GLU A 288 -7.35 1.24 30.81
C GLU A 288 -7.16 -0.09 31.57
N ASP A 289 -7.63 -1.21 31.01
CA ASP A 289 -7.43 -2.56 31.58
C ASP A 289 -5.93 -2.96 31.60
N LEU A 290 -5.12 -2.41 30.70
CA LEU A 290 -3.66 -2.56 30.68
C LEU A 290 -2.94 -1.61 31.65
N GLY A 291 -3.66 -0.72 32.35
CA GLY A 291 -3.10 0.28 33.26
C GLY A 291 -2.69 1.60 32.59
N GLY A 292 -3.04 1.79 31.33
CA GLY A 292 -2.85 3.06 30.61
C GLY A 292 -3.99 4.05 30.89
N CYS A 293 -3.94 5.22 30.26
CA CYS A 293 -5.03 6.19 30.33
C CYS A 293 -5.27 6.90 29.00
N ILE A 294 -6.50 7.38 28.82
CA ILE A 294 -6.88 8.23 27.69
C ILE A 294 -7.04 9.68 28.19
N ALA A 295 -6.27 10.59 27.62
CA ALA A 295 -6.27 12.00 28.01
C ALA A 295 -6.58 12.90 26.82
N PHE A 296 -7.37 13.95 27.03
CA PHE A 296 -7.68 14.94 26.00
C PHE A 296 -6.65 16.07 26.01
N MET A 297 -5.87 16.20 24.92
CA MET A 297 -4.86 17.24 24.72
C MET A 297 -4.96 17.78 23.29
N GLY A 298 -6.03 18.54 23.01
CA GLY A 298 -6.42 18.99 21.68
C GLY A 298 -7.13 17.90 20.85
N CYS A 299 -6.68 16.65 20.99
CA CYS A 299 -7.38 15.43 20.61
C CYS A 299 -7.20 14.37 21.71
N TRP A 300 -7.95 13.26 21.63
CA TRP A 300 -7.78 12.15 22.54
C TRP A 300 -6.47 11.43 22.29
N ARG A 301 -5.73 11.13 23.36
CA ARG A 301 -4.40 10.53 23.27
C ARG A 301 -4.19 9.42 24.30
N VAL A 302 -3.55 8.35 23.87
CA VAL A 302 -3.03 7.28 24.72
C VAL A 302 -1.87 7.81 25.55
N ASN A 303 -1.99 7.70 26.88
CA ASN A 303 -1.04 8.22 27.87
C ASN A 303 -0.64 9.69 27.62
N GLY A 304 -1.59 10.49 27.09
CA GLY A 304 -1.37 11.90 26.75
C GLY A 304 -0.44 12.16 25.56
N THR A 305 0.03 11.12 24.85
CA THR A 305 1.07 11.28 23.82
C THR A 305 0.57 10.94 22.41
N TYR A 306 -0.01 9.76 22.18
CA TYR A 306 -0.30 9.26 20.83
C TYR A 306 -1.80 9.35 20.49
N ALA A 307 -2.13 9.90 19.32
CA ALA A 307 -3.51 10.11 18.87
C ALA A 307 -4.16 8.86 18.26
N VAL A 308 -3.44 7.74 18.20
CA VAL A 308 -3.91 6.45 17.70
C VAL A 308 -3.82 5.40 18.80
N SER A 309 -4.74 4.42 18.79
CA SER A 309 -4.76 3.31 19.74
C SER A 309 -4.08 2.04 19.24
N ARG A 310 -3.84 1.95 17.93
CA ARG A 310 -3.11 0.86 17.29
C ARG A 310 -2.15 1.43 16.24
N ALA A 311 -0.90 0.96 16.20
CA ALA A 311 0.11 1.32 15.19
C ALA A 311 1.12 0.18 14.94
N ILE A 312 1.72 0.16 13.74
CA ILE A 312 3.03 -0.48 13.53
C ILE A 312 4.08 0.44 14.16
N GLY A 313 5.07 -0.09 14.86
CA GLY A 313 6.04 0.74 15.58
C GLY A 313 5.55 1.13 16.97
N ASP A 314 5.82 2.37 17.39
CA ASP A 314 5.44 2.91 18.71
C ASP A 314 5.84 2.00 19.89
N PHE A 315 7.04 1.42 19.80
CA PHE A 315 7.51 0.39 20.74
C PHE A 315 7.62 0.88 22.19
N ASP A 316 7.75 2.19 22.42
CA ASP A 316 7.72 2.82 23.75
C ASP A 316 6.32 2.87 24.37
N GLN A 317 5.26 2.65 23.58
CA GLN A 317 3.87 2.62 24.05
C GLN A 317 3.23 1.23 24.02
N LYS A 318 3.92 0.21 23.51
CA LYS A 318 3.39 -1.16 23.63
C LYS A 318 3.38 -1.57 25.11
N PRO A 319 2.30 -2.18 25.63
CA PRO A 319 1.17 -2.76 24.89
C PRO A 319 -0.06 -1.84 24.72
N TYR A 320 -0.02 -0.59 25.15
CA TYR A 320 -1.18 0.33 25.06
C TYR A 320 -1.53 0.62 23.60
N VAL A 321 -0.54 0.97 22.78
CA VAL A 321 -0.69 1.06 21.31
C VAL A 321 -0.51 -0.35 20.73
N SER A 322 -1.60 -0.98 20.32
CA SER A 322 -1.60 -2.39 19.86
C SER A 322 -1.10 -2.53 18.42
N ASN A 323 -0.49 -3.67 18.09
CA ASN A 323 -0.18 -4.07 16.71
C ASN A 323 -1.20 -5.06 16.12
N GLU A 324 -2.31 -5.31 16.82
CA GLU A 324 -3.35 -6.22 16.35
C GLU A 324 -4.27 -5.49 15.35
N ALA A 325 -4.19 -5.85 14.07
CA ALA A 325 -5.07 -5.28 13.05
C ALA A 325 -6.49 -5.84 13.15
N ASP A 326 -7.46 -5.00 12.77
CA ASP A 326 -8.81 -5.46 12.46
C ASP A 326 -8.90 -5.77 10.95
N SER A 327 -9.88 -6.61 10.59
CA SER A 327 -10.10 -6.96 9.19
C SER A 327 -11.55 -7.31 8.94
N SER A 328 -12.03 -6.94 7.75
CA SER A 328 -13.38 -7.18 7.26
C SER A 328 -13.32 -7.66 5.81
N SER A 329 -14.34 -8.39 5.37
CA SER A 329 -14.44 -8.83 3.98
C SER A 329 -15.88 -8.76 3.50
N VAL A 330 -16.06 -8.23 2.30
CA VAL A 330 -17.37 -8.10 1.66
C VAL A 330 -17.35 -8.78 0.29
N GLN A 331 -18.46 -9.42 -0.06
CA GLN A 331 -18.64 -10.01 -1.38
C GLN A 331 -18.93 -8.89 -2.39
N LEU A 332 -18.26 -8.98 -3.54
CA LEU A 332 -18.47 -8.09 -4.67
C LEU A 332 -19.55 -8.67 -5.57
N ASN A 333 -20.59 -7.87 -5.86
CA ASN A 333 -21.72 -8.28 -6.68
C ASN A 333 -21.80 -7.52 -8.02
N GLY A 334 -20.84 -6.62 -8.28
CA GLY A 334 -20.80 -5.77 -9.47
C GLY A 334 -21.63 -4.49 -9.35
N ASP A 335 -22.20 -4.23 -8.18
CA ASP A 335 -22.92 -3.00 -7.86
C ASP A 335 -22.03 -1.94 -7.18
N GLU A 336 -20.79 -2.30 -6.85
CA GLU A 336 -19.80 -1.42 -6.25
C GLU A 336 -19.23 -0.43 -7.26
N ASP A 337 -19.10 0.83 -6.87
CA ASP A 337 -18.64 1.91 -7.75
C ASP A 337 -17.12 2.08 -7.65
N TYR A 338 -16.61 2.20 -6.43
CA TYR A 338 -15.19 2.39 -6.12
C TYR A 338 -14.90 2.13 -4.64
N VAL A 339 -13.63 1.93 -4.33
CA VAL A 339 -13.10 1.94 -2.96
C VAL A 339 -12.09 3.09 -2.82
N LEU A 340 -12.22 3.87 -1.76
CA LEU A 340 -11.30 4.95 -1.40
C LEU A 340 -10.50 4.55 -0.15
N LEU A 341 -9.20 4.83 -0.14
CA LEU A 341 -8.32 4.74 1.02
C LEU A 341 -7.72 6.13 1.25
N ALA A 342 -7.70 6.63 2.48
CA ALA A 342 -7.03 7.88 2.80
C ALA A 342 -6.57 7.96 4.26
N CYS A 343 -5.56 8.78 4.51
CA CYS A 343 -5.10 9.13 5.86
C CYS A 343 -6.05 10.12 6.56
N ASP A 344 -5.78 10.41 7.83
CA ASP A 344 -6.57 11.33 8.64
C ASP A 344 -6.55 12.76 8.09
N GLY A 345 -5.47 13.18 7.42
CA GLY A 345 -5.35 14.47 6.76
C GLY A 345 -6.43 14.74 5.71
N PHE A 346 -7.12 13.70 5.22
CA PHE A 346 -8.35 13.82 4.45
C PHE A 346 -9.61 13.70 5.34
N PHE A 347 -9.72 12.60 6.11
CA PHE A 347 -10.95 12.27 6.84
C PHE A 347 -11.25 13.13 8.07
N ASP A 348 -10.29 13.90 8.57
CA ASP A 348 -10.51 14.85 9.66
C ASP A 348 -11.28 16.10 9.20
N VAL A 349 -11.26 16.41 7.90
CA VAL A 349 -11.92 17.59 7.32
C VAL A 349 -13.01 17.26 6.30
N VAL A 350 -13.06 16.02 5.80
CA VAL A 350 -14.09 15.54 4.89
C VAL A 350 -14.91 14.43 5.55
N ARG A 351 -16.23 14.62 5.64
CA ARG A 351 -17.11 13.60 6.20
C ARG A 351 -17.34 12.49 5.17
N PRO A 352 -17.38 11.20 5.57
CA PRO A 352 -17.61 10.09 4.64
C PRO A 352 -18.84 10.24 3.75
N GLY A 353 -19.94 10.80 4.28
CA GLY A 353 -21.18 11.04 3.52
C GLY A 353 -21.06 12.09 2.41
N ASP A 354 -20.08 12.99 2.47
CA ASP A 354 -19.89 14.02 1.44
C ASP A 354 -19.05 13.47 0.26
N VAL A 355 -18.23 12.44 0.49
CA VAL A 355 -17.26 11.91 -0.48
C VAL A 355 -17.88 11.51 -1.83
N PRO A 356 -19.04 10.83 -1.91
CA PRO A 356 -19.66 10.52 -3.20
C PRO A 356 -19.93 11.76 -4.06
N GLY A 357 -20.41 12.84 -3.45
CA GLY A 357 -20.63 14.11 -4.13
C GLY A 357 -19.33 14.69 -4.68
N LEU A 358 -18.26 14.67 -3.88
CA LEU A 358 -16.95 15.21 -4.26
C LEU A 358 -16.30 14.42 -5.41
N VAL A 359 -16.43 13.09 -5.41
CA VAL A 359 -15.95 12.22 -6.50
C VAL A 359 -16.72 12.52 -7.79
N LEU A 360 -18.05 12.64 -7.73
CA LEU A 360 -18.86 12.95 -8.90
C LEU A 360 -18.57 14.36 -9.45
N GLU A 361 -18.34 15.34 -8.58
CA GLU A 361 -17.88 16.68 -9.00
C GLU A 361 -16.53 16.62 -9.71
N ALA A 362 -15.53 15.96 -9.12
CA ALA A 362 -14.21 15.80 -9.73
C ALA A 362 -14.28 15.08 -11.09
N LEU A 363 -15.12 14.04 -11.21
CA LEU A 363 -15.34 13.35 -12.48
C LEU A 363 -15.96 14.27 -13.52
N ARG A 364 -16.91 15.14 -13.16
CA ARG A 364 -17.50 16.11 -14.11
C ARG A 364 -16.46 17.12 -14.60
N GLU A 365 -15.63 17.63 -13.70
CA GLU A 365 -14.53 18.54 -14.03
C GLU A 365 -13.52 17.87 -14.98
N GLY A 366 -13.20 16.60 -14.70
CA GLY A 366 -12.34 15.74 -15.52
C GLY A 366 -13.02 15.19 -16.78
N ARG A 367 -14.24 15.62 -17.13
CA ARG A 367 -15.04 15.15 -18.28
C ARG A 367 -15.21 13.62 -18.31
N GLY A 368 -15.36 13.02 -17.15
CA GLY A 368 -15.51 11.59 -16.92
C GLY A 368 -14.19 10.83 -16.80
N SER A 369 -13.03 11.49 -16.88
CA SER A 369 -11.75 10.85 -16.58
C SER A 369 -11.60 10.63 -15.08
N GLY A 370 -11.17 9.42 -14.69
CA GLY A 370 -10.88 9.07 -13.31
C GLY A 370 -9.50 9.54 -12.82
N ASP A 371 -8.58 9.88 -13.72
CA ASP A 371 -7.15 10.00 -13.42
C ASP A 371 -6.82 11.04 -12.34
N ASP A 372 -7.49 12.19 -12.36
CA ASP A 372 -7.20 13.34 -11.48
C ASP A 372 -8.15 13.46 -10.28
N VAL A 373 -9.03 12.48 -10.05
CA VAL A 373 -10.04 12.57 -8.98
C VAL A 373 -9.41 12.69 -7.60
N ALA A 374 -8.38 11.89 -7.29
CA ALA A 374 -7.69 11.98 -6.01
C ALA A 374 -7.02 13.35 -5.81
N GLN A 375 -6.52 13.98 -6.88
CA GLN A 375 -5.95 15.32 -6.81
C GLN A 375 -7.00 16.37 -6.45
N SER A 376 -8.21 16.28 -7.03
CA SER A 376 -9.34 17.16 -6.67
C SER A 376 -9.74 16.96 -5.21
N LEU A 377 -9.88 15.71 -4.75
CA LEU A 377 -10.20 15.41 -3.35
C LEU A 377 -9.17 15.97 -2.37
N VAL A 378 -7.87 15.83 -2.67
CA VAL A 378 -6.81 16.43 -1.86
C VAL A 378 -6.91 17.96 -1.85
N ALA A 379 -7.17 18.60 -3.00
CA ALA A 379 -7.34 20.04 -3.07
C ALA A 379 -8.51 20.54 -2.21
N GLN A 380 -9.62 19.79 -2.20
CA GLN A 380 -10.78 20.08 -1.36
C GLN A 380 -10.48 19.92 0.13
N ALA A 381 -9.77 18.86 0.54
CA ALA A 381 -9.34 18.70 1.93
C ALA A 381 -8.41 19.85 2.40
N LYS A 382 -7.51 20.33 1.54
CA LYS A 382 -6.71 21.54 1.84
C LYS A 382 -7.59 22.77 2.00
N ALA A 383 -8.56 22.97 1.11
CA ALA A 383 -9.47 24.10 1.17
C ALA A 383 -10.38 24.06 2.42
N ALA A 384 -10.71 22.86 2.88
CA ALA A 384 -11.42 22.61 4.13
C ALA A 384 -10.56 22.79 5.40
N GLY A 385 -9.27 23.12 5.25
CA GLY A 385 -8.39 23.50 6.36
C GLY A 385 -7.46 22.40 6.86
N SER A 386 -7.29 21.30 6.12
CA SER A 386 -6.32 20.26 6.50
C SER A 386 -4.90 20.83 6.60
N SER A 387 -4.21 20.47 7.68
CA SER A 387 -2.83 20.87 7.96
C SER A 387 -1.87 19.69 8.12
N ASP A 388 -2.33 18.48 7.77
CA ASP A 388 -1.53 17.26 7.77
C ASP A 388 -0.99 16.91 6.38
N ASN A 389 -0.12 15.89 6.28
CA ASN A 389 0.06 15.12 5.07
C ASN A 389 -1.32 14.64 4.59
N ILE A 390 -1.52 14.60 3.27
CA ILE A 390 -2.80 14.17 2.70
C ILE A 390 -2.49 13.17 1.61
N THR A 391 -2.96 11.95 1.79
CA THR A 391 -2.90 10.87 0.82
C THR A 391 -4.31 10.35 0.58
N VAL A 392 -4.75 10.39 -0.68
CA VAL A 392 -6.02 9.82 -1.14
C VAL A 392 -5.72 8.86 -2.29
N LEU A 393 -6.21 7.64 -2.19
CA LEU A 393 -6.12 6.59 -3.20
C LEU A 393 -7.54 6.10 -3.51
N LEU A 394 -7.95 6.22 -4.76
CA LEU A 394 -9.25 5.80 -5.26
C LEU A 394 -9.07 4.68 -6.28
N VAL A 395 -9.76 3.56 -6.09
CA VAL A 395 -9.79 2.43 -7.03
C VAL A 395 -11.21 2.29 -7.57
N PHE A 396 -11.35 2.45 -8.88
CA PHE A 396 -12.63 2.35 -9.56
C PHE A 396 -12.98 0.88 -9.84
N LEU A 397 -14.12 0.43 -9.29
CA LEU A 397 -14.67 -0.91 -9.50
C LEU A 397 -15.63 -0.94 -10.71
N LYS A 398 -16.12 0.23 -11.12
CA LYS A 398 -16.79 0.47 -12.41
C LYS A 398 -16.06 1.54 -13.21
N GLU A 399 -16.28 1.54 -14.51
CA GLU A 399 -15.73 2.59 -15.38
C GLU A 399 -16.18 3.98 -14.90
N PRO A 400 -15.24 4.94 -14.69
CA PRO A 400 -15.56 6.24 -14.11
C PRO A 400 -16.70 7.00 -14.82
N GLN A 401 -16.78 6.88 -16.15
CA GLN A 401 -17.85 7.53 -16.94
C GLN A 401 -19.25 6.97 -16.61
N GLN A 402 -19.37 5.71 -16.19
CA GLN A 402 -20.65 5.10 -15.85
C GLN A 402 -21.23 5.73 -14.56
N LEU A 403 -20.37 6.16 -13.64
CA LEU A 403 -20.79 6.79 -12.38
C LEU A 403 -21.56 8.10 -12.62
N LEU A 404 -21.20 8.85 -13.67
CA LEU A 404 -21.92 10.08 -14.06
C LEU A 404 -23.31 9.82 -14.64
N THR A 405 -23.58 8.62 -15.14
CA THR A 405 -24.87 8.28 -15.80
C THR A 405 -25.94 7.75 -14.82
N HIS A 406 -25.53 7.20 -13.68
CA HIS A 406 -26.47 6.72 -12.67
C HIS A 406 -27.19 7.87 -11.93
N GLU A 407 -26.55 9.03 -11.81
CA GLU A 407 -27.11 10.18 -11.10
C GLU A 407 -28.19 10.93 -11.90
N THR A 408 -28.14 10.90 -13.24
CA THR A 408 -29.20 11.48 -14.08
C THR A 408 -30.49 10.64 -14.04
N SER A 409 -30.37 9.35 -13.76
CA SER A 409 -31.51 8.43 -13.64
C SER A 409 -32.21 8.54 -12.28
N SER A 410 -31.47 8.78 -11.19
CA SER A 410 -32.07 9.00 -9.86
C SER A 410 -32.78 10.35 -9.75
N ARG A 411 -32.23 11.42 -10.35
CA ARG A 411 -32.88 12.76 -10.36
C ARG A 411 -34.14 12.84 -11.22
N THR A 412 -34.32 11.95 -12.20
CA THR A 412 -35.52 11.93 -13.05
C THR A 412 -36.68 11.12 -12.44
N GLY A 413 -36.44 10.37 -11.35
CA GLY A 413 -37.44 9.56 -10.66
C GLY A 413 -38.27 10.28 -9.57
N GLU A 414 -37.83 11.43 -9.07
CA GLU A 414 -38.50 12.15 -7.96
C GLU A 414 -39.46 13.28 -8.39
N GLY A 415 -39.69 13.47 -9.70
CA GLY A 415 -40.48 14.60 -10.23
C GLY A 415 -41.98 14.36 -10.48
N GLY A 416 -42.55 13.22 -10.08
CA GLY A 416 -43.84 12.75 -10.61
C GLY A 416 -44.87 12.27 -9.60
N ALA A 417 -45.18 13.03 -8.54
CA ALA A 417 -46.38 12.77 -7.73
C ALA A 417 -46.92 14.06 -7.09
N THR A 418 -47.50 14.94 -7.91
CA THR A 418 -48.40 16.00 -7.40
C THR A 418 -49.79 15.41 -7.17
N ALA A 419 -50.18 15.34 -5.89
CA ALA A 419 -51.48 14.95 -5.41
C ALA A 419 -52.57 15.93 -5.92
N ALA A 420 -53.57 15.40 -6.64
CA ALA A 420 -54.85 16.06 -6.82
C ALA A 420 -55.82 15.52 -5.76
N ALA A 421 -56.00 16.27 -4.68
CA ALA A 421 -57.09 16.08 -3.75
C ALA A 421 -58.31 16.87 -4.25
N THR A 422 -59.35 16.16 -4.69
CA THR A 422 -60.67 16.77 -4.94
C THR A 422 -61.46 16.76 -3.64
N VAL A 423 -61.93 17.95 -3.27
CA VAL A 423 -62.84 18.24 -2.16
C VAL A 423 -64.26 18.25 -2.71
N ILE A 424 -65.12 17.45 -2.06
CA ILE A 424 -66.60 17.29 -2.18
C ILE A 424 -67.09 16.56 -3.43
#